data_AF-A0A1F4BH92-F1
#
_entry.id   AF-A0A1F4BH92-F1
#
_cell.length_a   1.000
_cell.length_b   1.000
_cell.length_c   1.000
_cell.angle_alpha   90.00
_cell.angle_beta   90.00
_cell.angle_gamma   90.00
#
_symmetry.space_group_name_H-M   'P 1'
#
loop_
_entity.id
_entity.type
_entity.pdbx_description
1 polymer ?
#
loop_
_entity_poly.entity_id
_entity_poly.type
_entity_poly.pdbx_seq_one_letter_code
_entity_poly.pdbx_strand_id
1 'polypeptide(L)'
;MKSALTRMICRFLAIAVMALPFQGVQAGMVGTDQVNSAASVQTDRSVVLNYLSRSQTVNELQALGLDPQSARDRVAAMTDDEVGTLAGQISAAPAGGDAGAVVVLALVIFAIWYFAFRR
;
A
#
# COMPACT_ATOMS: atom_id res chain seq x y z
N MET A 1 29.70 -21.02 -32.37
CA MET A 1 30.17 -19.70 -31.87
C MET A 1 29.07 -18.87 -31.19
N LYS A 2 27.77 -19.02 -31.53
CA LYS A 2 26.67 -18.26 -30.92
C LYS A 2 26.38 -18.60 -29.43
N SER A 3 26.51 -19.87 -29.02
CA SER A 3 26.15 -20.30 -27.65
C SER A 3 27.14 -19.87 -26.56
N ALA A 4 28.41 -19.72 -26.91
CA ALA A 4 29.43 -19.23 -25.97
C ALA A 4 29.20 -17.75 -25.63
N LEU A 5 28.82 -16.95 -26.62
CA LEU A 5 28.46 -15.55 -26.44
C LEU A 5 27.22 -15.41 -25.55
N THR A 6 26.16 -16.18 -25.80
CA THR A 6 24.94 -16.16 -24.97
C THR A 6 25.22 -16.58 -23.52
N ARG A 7 26.06 -17.61 -23.30
CA ARG A 7 26.46 -18.00 -21.93
C ARG A 7 27.29 -16.93 -21.22
N MET A 8 28.18 -16.25 -21.95
CA MET A 8 28.99 -15.18 -21.40
C MET A 8 28.12 -13.97 -21.03
N ILE A 9 27.17 -13.61 -21.88
CA ILE A 9 26.19 -12.55 -21.62
C ILE A 9 25.30 -12.91 -20.42
N CYS A 10 24.79 -14.14 -20.32
CA CYS A 10 23.98 -14.56 -19.16
C CYS A 10 24.76 -14.53 -17.84
N ARG A 11 26.03 -14.95 -17.83
CA ARG A 11 26.88 -14.89 -16.62
C ARG A 11 27.16 -13.45 -16.21
N PHE A 12 27.41 -12.57 -17.19
CA PHE A 12 27.60 -11.14 -16.94
C PHE A 12 26.32 -10.50 -16.38
N LEU A 13 25.15 -10.83 -16.94
CA LEU A 13 23.86 -10.33 -16.48
C LEU A 13 23.54 -10.79 -15.04
N ALA A 14 23.84 -12.05 -14.71
CA ALA A 14 23.63 -12.58 -13.36
C ALA A 14 24.48 -11.88 -12.30
N ILE A 15 25.74 -11.57 -12.64
CA ILE A 15 26.64 -10.82 -11.75
C ILE A 15 26.17 -9.36 -11.61
N ALA A 16 25.71 -8.74 -12.70
CA ALA A 16 25.16 -7.39 -12.67
C ALA A 16 23.91 -7.27 -11.78
N VAL A 17 23.03 -8.29 -11.79
CA VAL A 17 21.85 -8.32 -10.89
C VAL A 17 22.24 -8.47 -9.42
N MET A 18 23.29 -9.22 -9.10
CA MET A 18 23.82 -9.31 -7.73
C MET A 18 24.48 -8.02 -7.24
N ALA A 19 25.02 -7.21 -8.15
CA ALA A 19 25.66 -5.93 -7.83
C ALA A 19 24.67 -4.76 -7.73
N LEU A 20 23.40 -4.95 -8.10
CA LEU A 20 22.36 -3.97 -7.84
C LEU A 20 22.14 -3.90 -6.32
N PRO A 21 22.18 -2.71 -5.71
CA PRO A 21 21.78 -2.57 -4.33
C PRO A 21 20.30 -2.96 -4.27
N PHE A 22 20.01 -4.07 -3.60
CA PHE A 22 18.66 -4.40 -3.18
C PHE A 22 18.23 -3.29 -2.20
N GLN A 23 17.66 -2.22 -2.75
CA GLN A 23 16.77 -1.35 -2.00
C GLN A 23 15.59 -2.25 -1.68
N GLY A 24 15.64 -2.91 -0.51
CA GLY A 24 14.54 -3.72 -0.03
C GLY A 24 13.26 -2.91 -0.20
N VAL A 25 12.27 -3.47 -0.87
CA VAL A 25 10.93 -2.90 -0.86
C VAL A 25 10.51 -2.93 0.60
N GLN A 26 10.68 -1.78 1.26
CA GLN A 26 10.24 -1.51 2.61
C GLN A 26 8.71 -1.56 2.60
N ALA A 27 8.17 -2.76 2.77
CA ALA A 27 6.82 -2.96 3.27
C ALA A 27 6.83 -2.50 4.74
N GLY A 28 6.57 -1.20 4.94
CA GLY A 28 6.44 -0.56 6.25
C GLY A 28 7.63 0.31 6.67
N MET A 29 7.79 1.48 6.04
CA MET A 29 8.32 2.64 6.77
C MET A 29 7.21 3.68 6.91
N VAL A 30 6.43 3.55 7.98
CA VAL A 30 5.83 4.72 8.63
C VAL A 30 6.66 4.98 9.88
N GLY A 31 7.82 5.55 9.65
CA GLY A 31 8.60 6.25 10.66
C GLY A 31 8.84 7.63 10.09
N THR A 32 7.79 8.43 9.98
CA THR A 32 7.92 9.85 9.67
C THR A 32 8.71 10.46 10.81
N ASP A 33 9.99 10.68 10.52
CA ASP A 33 11.00 11.21 11.40
C ASP A 33 10.49 12.39 12.22
N GLN A 34 10.87 12.38 13.50
CA GLN A 34 10.49 13.25 14.61
C GLN A 34 10.87 14.74 14.45
N VAL A 35 10.79 15.35 13.27
CA VAL A 35 11.37 16.69 13.02
C VAL A 35 10.39 17.69 12.38
N ASN A 36 9.08 17.39 12.31
CA ASN A 36 8.10 18.44 12.00
C ASN A 36 6.69 18.12 12.52
N SER A 37 6.51 18.09 13.85
CA SER A 37 5.24 17.69 14.50
C SER A 37 4.00 18.47 13.99
N ALA A 38 4.15 19.74 13.59
CA ALA A 38 3.03 20.51 13.04
C ALA A 38 2.65 20.09 11.60
N ALA A 39 3.65 19.73 10.78
CA ALA A 39 3.41 19.28 9.41
C ALA A 39 2.93 17.81 9.36
N SER A 40 3.39 16.98 10.30
CA SER A 40 2.90 15.60 10.44
C SER A 40 1.43 15.58 10.85
N VAL A 41 1.02 16.39 11.83
CA VAL A 41 -0.38 16.48 12.29
C VAL A 41 -1.32 16.90 11.16
N GLN A 42 -0.92 17.90 10.36
CA GLN A 42 -1.73 18.31 9.20
C GLN A 42 -1.81 17.21 8.13
N THR A 43 -0.72 16.46 7.96
CA THR A 43 -0.69 15.29 7.07
C THR A 43 -1.61 14.20 7.60
N ASP A 44 -1.58 13.89 8.90
CA ASP A 44 -2.42 12.89 9.55
C ASP A 44 -3.91 13.25 9.42
N ARG A 45 -4.29 14.51 9.68
CA ARG A 45 -5.66 15.00 9.42
C ARG A 45 -6.06 14.79 7.97
N SER A 46 -5.17 15.10 7.02
CA SER A 46 -5.46 14.94 5.59
C SER A 46 -5.67 13.47 5.20
N VAL A 47 -4.92 12.54 5.80
CA VAL A 47 -5.06 11.09 5.59
C VAL A 47 -6.42 10.61 6.08
N VAL A 48 -6.83 10.98 7.30
CA VAL A 48 -8.13 10.59 7.87
C VAL A 48 -9.28 11.17 7.02
N LEU A 49 -9.21 12.45 6.64
CA LEU A 49 -10.24 13.09 5.82
C LEU A 49 -10.35 12.48 4.42
N ASN A 50 -9.23 12.11 3.81
CA ASN A 50 -9.21 11.45 2.50
C ASN A 50 -9.83 10.04 2.59
N TYR A 51 -9.52 9.30 3.65
CA TYR A 51 -10.14 8.00 3.92
C TYR A 51 -11.66 8.12 4.09
N LEU A 52 -12.13 9.06 4.91
CA LEU A 52 -13.57 9.36 5.09
C LEU A 52 -14.26 9.90 3.82
N SER A 53 -13.50 10.35 2.82
CA SER A 53 -14.03 10.85 1.55
C SER A 53 -14.15 9.76 0.48
N ARG A 54 -13.61 8.56 0.71
CA ARG A 54 -13.75 7.44 -0.23
C ARG A 54 -15.20 7.00 -0.32
N SER A 55 -15.69 6.80 -1.55
CA SER A 55 -17.08 6.38 -1.81
C SER A 55 -17.47 5.12 -1.06
N GLN A 56 -16.56 4.15 -0.93
CA GLN A 56 -16.79 2.92 -0.17
C GLN A 56 -17.04 3.21 1.32
N THR A 57 -16.17 3.99 1.95
CA THR A 57 -16.26 4.38 3.36
C THR A 57 -17.51 5.22 3.63
N VAL A 58 -17.86 6.13 2.72
CA VAL A 58 -19.09 6.93 2.78
C VAL A 58 -20.33 6.04 2.72
N ASN A 59 -20.37 5.09 1.79
CA ASN A 59 -21.49 4.17 1.64
C ASN A 59 -21.64 3.27 2.87
N GLU A 60 -20.53 2.81 3.45
CA GLU A 60 -20.54 1.98 4.66
C GLU A 60 -20.99 2.77 5.89
N LEU A 61 -20.53 4.02 6.06
CA LEU A 61 -21.03 4.92 7.11
C LEU A 61 -22.53 5.18 6.95
N GLN A 62 -22.99 5.44 5.74
CA GLN A 62 -24.42 5.62 5.47
C GLN A 62 -25.23 4.35 5.71
N ALA A 63 -24.68 3.17 5.39
CA ALA A 63 -25.32 1.88 5.68
C ALA A 63 -25.47 1.64 7.18
N LEU A 64 -24.57 2.20 8.00
CA LEU A 64 -24.66 2.22 9.46
C LEU A 64 -25.55 3.36 10.00
N GLY A 65 -26.17 4.15 9.13
CA GLY A 65 -27.02 5.29 9.50
C GLY A 65 -26.25 6.53 9.96
N LEU A 66 -24.94 6.58 9.72
CA LEU A 66 -24.08 7.70 10.08
C LEU A 66 -23.96 8.68 8.90
N ASP A 67 -24.12 9.97 9.22
CA ASP A 67 -23.90 11.03 8.24
C ASP A 67 -22.38 11.27 8.03
N PRO A 68 -21.88 11.24 6.78
CA PRO A 68 -20.46 11.43 6.48
C PRO A 68 -19.92 12.80 6.90
N GLN A 69 -20.76 13.84 6.90
CA GLN A 69 -20.35 15.18 7.29
C GLN A 69 -20.13 15.25 8.81
N SER A 70 -21.04 14.64 9.58
CA SER A 70 -20.89 14.47 11.04
C SER A 70 -19.58 13.78 11.43
N ALA A 71 -19.14 12.79 10.65
CA ALA A 71 -17.86 12.11 10.88
C ALA A 71 -16.65 13.05 10.65
N ARG A 72 -16.70 13.92 9.63
CA ARG A 72 -15.64 14.90 9.35
C ARG A 72 -15.58 15.98 10.42
N ASP A 73 -16.72 16.46 10.89
CA ASP A 73 -16.79 17.46 11.95
C ASP A 73 -16.18 16.93 13.25
N ARG A 74 -16.35 15.64 13.55
CA ARG A 74 -15.67 15.00 14.69
C ARG A 74 -14.16 14.92 14.54
N VAL A 75 -13.66 14.59 13.34
CA VAL A 75 -12.20 14.60 13.07
C VAL A 75 -11.63 16.02 13.16
N ALA A 76 -12.39 17.03 12.76
CA ALA A 76 -12.00 18.43 12.91
C ALA A 76 -11.97 18.88 14.38
N ALA A 77 -12.84 18.33 15.22
CA ALA A 77 -12.88 18.60 16.66
C ALA A 77 -11.86 17.79 17.48
N MET A 78 -11.22 16.77 16.90
CA MET A 78 -10.21 15.95 17.59
C MET A 78 -8.90 16.70 17.79
N THR A 79 -8.25 16.38 18.92
CA THR A 79 -6.92 16.88 19.25
C THR A 79 -5.85 16.25 18.34
N ASP A 80 -4.69 16.90 18.24
CA ASP A 80 -3.61 16.48 17.34
C ASP A 80 -3.12 15.05 17.64
N ASP A 81 -3.02 14.69 18.92
CA ASP A 81 -2.62 13.33 19.36
C ASP A 81 -3.67 12.27 19.02
N GLU A 82 -4.95 12.60 19.14
CA GLU A 82 -6.05 11.69 18.80
C GLU A 82 -6.10 11.43 17.29
N VAL A 83 -5.88 12.46 16.48
CA VAL A 83 -5.83 12.32 15.01
C VAL A 83 -4.63 11.47 14.60
N GLY A 84 -3.45 11.71 15.18
CA GLY A 84 -2.26 10.91 14.88
C GLY A 84 -2.46 9.43 15.20
N THR A 85 -3.08 9.14 16.35
CA THR A 85 -3.43 7.77 16.76
C THR A 85 -4.44 7.12 15.82
N LEU A 86 -5.44 7.87 15.35
CA LEU A 86 -6.43 7.38 14.38
C LEU A 86 -5.82 7.16 12.99
N ALA A 87 -4.97 8.07 12.51
CA ALA A 87 -4.26 7.95 11.24
C ALA A 87 -3.32 6.74 11.24
N GLY A 88 -2.64 6.48 12.36
CA GLY A 88 -1.84 5.28 12.58
C GLY A 88 -2.67 4.00 12.48
N GLN A 89 -3.85 3.96 13.10
CA GLN A 89 -4.76 2.82 13.01
C GLN A 89 -5.34 2.60 11.61
N ILE A 90 -5.69 3.67 10.88
CA ILE A 90 -6.16 3.58 9.49
C ILE A 90 -5.04 3.07 8.56
N SER A 91 -3.80 3.49 8.82
CA SER A 91 -2.62 3.04 8.06
C SER A 91 -2.22 1.60 8.41
N ALA A 92 -2.42 1.18 9.65
CA ALA A 92 -2.14 -0.18 10.14
C ALA A 92 -3.27 -1.17 9.81
N ALA A 93 -4.50 -0.68 9.62
CA ALA A 93 -5.58 -1.49 9.11
C ALA A 93 -5.16 -2.02 7.72
N PRO A 94 -5.09 -3.35 7.51
CA PRO A 94 -4.75 -3.91 6.22
C PRO A 94 -5.70 -3.27 5.21
N ALA A 95 -5.15 -2.51 4.26
CA ALA A 95 -5.96 -1.92 3.21
C ALA A 95 -6.67 -3.06 2.50
N GLY A 96 -7.94 -3.29 2.83
CA GLY A 96 -8.81 -4.31 2.24
C GLY A 96 -9.15 -4.03 0.78
N GLY A 97 -8.31 -3.25 0.11
CA GLY A 97 -8.42 -2.89 -1.30
C GLY A 97 -7.39 -3.68 -2.09
N ASP A 98 -7.91 -4.52 -2.96
CA ASP A 98 -7.31 -5.10 -4.18
C ASP A 98 -5.96 -5.81 -4.11
N ALA A 99 -5.01 -5.52 -3.23
CA ALA A 99 -3.69 -6.17 -3.26
C ALA A 99 -3.82 -7.70 -3.07
N GLY A 100 -4.66 -8.14 -2.13
CA GLY A 100 -4.98 -9.56 -1.96
C GLY A 100 -5.71 -10.15 -3.16
N ALA A 101 -6.70 -9.44 -3.70
CA ALA A 101 -7.48 -9.89 -4.86
C ALA A 101 -6.61 -9.99 -6.13
N VAL A 102 -5.74 -9.01 -6.36
CA VAL A 102 -4.77 -8.96 -7.47
C VAL A 102 -3.75 -10.10 -7.34
N VAL A 103 -3.24 -10.37 -6.14
CA VAL A 103 -2.33 -11.52 -5.91
C VAL A 103 -3.04 -12.84 -6.18
N VAL A 104 -4.27 -13.02 -5.67
CA VAL A 104 -5.06 -14.24 -5.91
C VAL A 104 -5.38 -14.40 -7.40
N LEU A 105 -5.79 -13.32 -8.08
CA LEU A 105 -6.13 -13.33 -9.49
C LEU A 105 -4.89 -13.60 -10.37
N ALA A 106 -3.74 -13.05 -10.01
CA ALA A 106 -2.45 -13.36 -10.66
C ALA A 106 -2.07 -14.84 -10.50
N LEU A 107 -2.27 -15.44 -9.31
CA LEU A 107 -2.01 -16.86 -9.08
C LEU A 107 -2.93 -17.77 -9.90
N VAL A 108 -4.21 -17.41 -10.05
CA VAL A 108 -5.18 -18.17 -10.87
C VAL A 108 -4.79 -18.15 -12.34
N ILE A 109 -4.45 -16.98 -12.89
CA ILE A 109 -4.00 -16.85 -14.29
C ILE A 109 -2.72 -17.67 -14.51
N PHE A 110 -1.76 -17.60 -13.58
CA PHE A 110 -0.52 -18.37 -13.66
C PHE A 110 -0.79 -19.89 -13.65
N ALA A 111 -1.70 -20.37 -12.78
CA ALA A 111 -2.06 -21.78 -12.71
C ALA A 111 -2.68 -22.29 -14.01
N ILE A 112 -3.59 -21.50 -14.62
CA ILE A 112 -4.21 -21.84 -15.92
C ILE A 112 -3.16 -21.88 -17.02
N TRP A 113 -2.29 -20.87 -17.11
CA TRP A 113 -1.22 -20.81 -18.11
C TRP A 113 -0.28 -22.00 -17.97
N TYR A 114 0.19 -22.27 -16.76
CA TYR A 114 1.07 -23.40 -16.47
C TYR A 114 0.43 -24.74 -16.84
N PHE A 115 -0.84 -24.96 -16.50
CA PHE A 115 -1.53 -26.22 -16.83
C PHE A 115 -1.79 -26.36 -18.34
N ALA A 116 -2.10 -25.26 -19.03
CA ALA A 116 -2.32 -25.25 -20.47
C ALA A 116 -1.03 -25.44 -21.29
N PHE A 117 0.10 -24.94 -20.80
CA PHE A 117 1.39 -24.99 -21.51
C PHE A 117 2.29 -26.17 -21.11
N ARG A 118 1.98 -26.83 -19.98
CA ARG A 118 2.67 -28.04 -19.51
C ARG A 118 2.01 -29.34 -20.01
N ARG A 119 0.94 -29.23 -20.81
CA ARG A 119 0.37 -30.32 -21.61
C ARG A 119 0.94 -30.27 -23.03
#